data_AF-A0A2E8B223-F1
#
_entry.id   AF-A0A2E8B223-F1
#
_cell.length_a   1.000
_cell.length_b   1.000
_cell.length_c   1.000
_cell.angle_alpha   90.00
_cell.angle_beta   90.00
_cell.angle_gamma   90.00
#
_symmetry.space_group_name_H-M   'P 1'
#
loop_
_entity.id
_entity.type
_entity.pdbx_description
1 polymer ?
#
loop_
_entity_poly.entity_id
_entity_poly.type
_entity_poly.pdbx_seq_one_letter_code
_entity_poly.pdbx_strand_id
1 'polypeptide(L)'
;MERCWSDRPVSPGSRQTVGRRASLILCKLRHTIQQNGGKLKDLTDYLPHVNASLNALATGLLLLGYWLIKKKRERAHKWIMLSCFGVSVLFLICYVVYHAYEGSKRFPTDVLPAVKFFYYLILASHVVLAAVVPFLALAVIYFGLTGSRARHTRLARWAFPIWLYVSLTGVVVYFMLYHMYV
;
A
#
# COMPACT_ATOMS: atom_id res chain seq x y z
N MET A 1 -25.57 -60.61 46.05
CA MET A 1 -26.69 -59.79 45.55
C MET A 1 -26.07 -58.64 44.76
N GLU A 2 -26.51 -58.47 43.50
CA GLU A 2 -26.28 -57.30 42.62
C GLU A 2 -24.85 -57.16 42.04
N ARG A 3 -24.60 -56.84 40.76
CA ARG A 3 -25.45 -56.45 39.63
C ARG A 3 -24.66 -56.65 38.33
N CYS A 4 -25.32 -57.26 37.35
CA CYS A 4 -24.96 -57.31 35.93
C CYS A 4 -25.01 -55.90 35.33
N TRP A 5 -23.90 -55.37 34.76
CA TRP A 5 -23.92 -54.28 33.76
C TRP A 5 -22.71 -54.36 32.81
N SER A 6 -22.92 -55.10 31.71
CA SER A 6 -22.65 -54.65 30.33
C SER A 6 -21.26 -54.06 29.99
N ASP A 7 -20.26 -54.93 29.80
CA ASP A 7 -19.19 -54.65 28.83
C ASP A 7 -19.72 -54.94 27.41
N ARG A 8 -20.37 -53.96 26.80
CA ARG A 8 -20.61 -54.01 25.35
C ARG A 8 -19.33 -53.63 24.63
N PRO A 9 -18.82 -54.44 23.68
CA PRO A 9 -17.69 -54.04 22.87
C PRO A 9 -18.08 -52.78 22.08
N VAL A 10 -17.36 -51.69 22.33
CA VAL A 10 -17.48 -50.45 21.54
C VAL A 10 -17.13 -50.81 20.09
N SER A 11 -18.12 -50.70 19.21
CA SER A 11 -18.01 -51.05 17.80
C SER A 11 -16.83 -50.31 17.12
N PRO A 12 -15.97 -50.98 16.32
CA PRO A 12 -14.78 -50.37 15.72
C PRO A 12 -15.09 -49.24 14.71
N GLY A 13 -16.33 -49.16 14.23
CA GLY A 13 -16.74 -48.25 13.15
C GLY A 13 -16.82 -46.77 13.53
N SER A 14 -16.99 -46.43 14.81
CA SER A 14 -17.14 -45.03 15.25
C SER A 14 -15.80 -44.28 15.34
N ARG A 15 -14.71 -44.96 15.70
CA ARG A 15 -13.36 -44.34 15.78
C ARG A 15 -12.72 -44.08 14.41
N GLN A 16 -12.90 -44.97 13.44
CA GLN A 16 -12.38 -44.79 12.07
C GLN A 16 -13.07 -43.64 11.31
N THR A 17 -14.37 -43.47 11.51
CA THR A 17 -15.16 -42.44 10.83
C THR A 17 -14.85 -41.04 11.34
N VAL A 18 -14.63 -40.88 12.65
CA VAL A 18 -14.20 -39.61 13.27
C VAL A 18 -12.79 -39.22 12.81
N GLY A 19 -11.83 -40.15 12.77
CA GLY A 19 -10.46 -39.87 12.29
C GLY A 19 -10.38 -39.48 10.80
N ARG A 20 -11.19 -40.12 9.95
CA ARG A 20 -11.31 -39.76 8.53
C ARG A 20 -11.97 -38.39 8.32
N ARG A 21 -13.03 -38.07 9.06
CA ARG A 21 -13.70 -36.75 8.98
C ARG A 21 -12.78 -35.63 9.48
N ALA A 22 -12.06 -35.83 10.58
CA ALA A 22 -11.07 -34.88 11.08
C ALA A 22 -9.92 -34.65 10.08
N SER A 23 -9.40 -35.72 9.46
CA SER A 23 -8.37 -35.60 8.42
C SER A 23 -8.86 -34.85 7.17
N LEU A 24 -10.11 -35.06 6.75
CA LEU A 24 -10.70 -34.32 5.62
C LEU A 24 -10.89 -32.84 5.94
N ILE A 25 -11.31 -32.50 7.17
CA ILE A 25 -11.47 -31.12 7.62
C ILE A 25 -10.10 -30.41 7.66
N LEU A 26 -9.08 -31.06 8.23
CA LEU A 26 -7.72 -30.53 8.29
C LEU A 26 -7.10 -30.39 6.88
N CYS A 27 -7.33 -31.35 6.00
CA CYS A 27 -6.89 -31.28 4.61
C CYS A 27 -7.58 -30.14 3.85
N LYS A 28 -8.89 -29.96 4.04
CA LYS A 28 -9.66 -28.88 3.41
C LYS A 28 -9.26 -27.51 3.96
N LEU A 29 -9.05 -27.39 5.27
CA LEU A 29 -8.50 -26.18 5.90
C LEU A 29 -7.10 -25.86 5.37
N ARG A 30 -6.20 -26.85 5.31
CA ARG A 30 -4.85 -26.66 4.76
C ARG A 30 -4.88 -26.22 3.30
N HIS A 31 -5.72 -26.84 2.48
CA HIS A 31 -5.85 -26.46 1.06
C HIS A 31 -6.46 -25.06 0.89
N THR A 32 -7.48 -24.68 1.68
CA THR A 32 -8.05 -23.33 1.67
C THR A 32 -7.02 -22.28 2.14
N ILE A 33 -6.23 -22.58 3.17
CA ILE A 33 -5.15 -21.70 3.64
C ILE A 33 -4.06 -21.57 2.57
N GLN A 34 -3.64 -22.66 1.93
CA GLN A 34 -2.66 -22.63 0.84
C GLN A 34 -3.18 -21.90 -0.40
N GLN A 35 -4.43 -22.12 -0.81
CA GLN A 35 -5.03 -21.39 -1.93
C GLN A 35 -5.12 -19.89 -1.65
N ASN A 36 -5.56 -19.51 -0.44
CA ASN A 36 -5.61 -18.11 -0.05
C ASN A 36 -4.19 -17.51 0.03
N GLY A 37 -3.21 -18.25 0.55
CA GLY A 37 -1.82 -17.82 0.62
C GLY A 37 -1.15 -17.62 -0.75
N GLY A 38 -1.42 -18.51 -1.71
CA GLY A 38 -0.97 -18.36 -3.11
C GLY A 38 -1.58 -17.14 -3.76
N LYS A 39 -2.91 -16.97 -3.66
CA LYS A 39 -3.61 -15.80 -4.19
C LYS A 39 -3.10 -14.48 -3.58
N LEU A 40 -2.75 -14.49 -2.29
CA LEU A 40 -2.23 -13.31 -1.61
C LEU A 40 -0.82 -12.94 -2.09
N LYS A 41 0.05 -13.94 -2.33
CA LYS A 41 1.38 -13.73 -2.92
C LYS A 41 1.27 -13.15 -4.33
N ASP A 42 0.44 -13.76 -5.18
CA ASP A 42 0.23 -13.28 -6.54
C ASP A 42 -0.24 -11.82 -6.55
N LEU A 43 -1.16 -11.45 -5.65
CA LEU A 43 -1.61 -10.06 -5.51
C LEU A 43 -0.47 -9.14 -5.07
N THR A 44 0.36 -9.56 -4.11
CA THR A 44 1.46 -8.75 -3.55
C THR A 44 2.54 -8.43 -4.59
N ASP A 45 2.81 -9.33 -5.53
CA ASP A 45 3.75 -9.09 -6.63
C ASP A 45 3.29 -7.94 -7.56
N TYR A 46 1.98 -7.72 -7.70
CA TYR A 46 1.43 -6.61 -8.50
C TYR A 46 1.36 -5.27 -7.75
N LEU A 47 1.37 -5.28 -6.41
CA LEU A 47 1.21 -4.07 -5.58
C LEU A 47 2.26 -2.99 -5.87
N PRO A 48 3.55 -3.29 -6.11
CA PRO A 48 4.55 -2.29 -6.49
C PRO A 48 4.22 -1.53 -7.77
N HIS A 49 3.70 -2.23 -8.79
CA HIS A 49 3.27 -1.63 -10.05
C HIS A 49 2.06 -0.71 -9.85
N VAL A 50 1.10 -1.15 -9.02
CA VAL A 50 -0.06 -0.34 -8.63
C VAL A 50 0.40 0.90 -7.85
N ASN A 51 1.30 0.76 -6.89
CA ASN A 51 1.85 1.86 -6.11
C ASN A 51 2.57 2.91 -6.98
N ALA A 52 3.37 2.46 -7.95
CA ALA A 52 4.05 3.35 -8.87
C ALA A 52 3.07 4.10 -9.78
N SER A 53 2.06 3.40 -10.33
CA SER A 53 1.03 4.02 -11.17
C SER A 53 0.16 5.02 -10.39
N LEU A 54 -0.19 4.74 -9.13
CA LEU A 54 -0.89 5.68 -8.26
C LEU A 54 -0.06 6.94 -7.98
N ASN A 55 1.25 6.82 -7.77
CA ASN A 55 2.13 7.98 -7.63
C ASN A 55 2.27 8.78 -8.93
N ALA A 56 2.36 8.10 -10.08
CA ALA A 56 2.38 8.77 -11.38
C ALA A 56 1.07 9.54 -11.62
N LEU A 57 -0.07 8.92 -11.28
CA LEU A 57 -1.38 9.57 -11.36
C LEU A 57 -1.48 10.77 -10.42
N ALA A 58 -1.03 10.65 -9.17
CA ALA A 58 -0.99 11.76 -8.21
C ALA A 58 -0.11 12.91 -8.73
N THR A 59 1.05 12.60 -9.30
CA THR A 59 1.94 13.59 -9.94
C THR A 59 1.21 14.33 -11.07
N GLY A 60 0.53 13.60 -11.96
CA GLY A 60 -0.25 14.20 -13.04
C GLY A 60 -1.38 15.10 -12.52
N LEU A 61 -2.11 14.65 -11.49
CA LEU A 61 -3.18 15.42 -10.87
C LEU A 61 -2.66 16.69 -10.18
N LEU A 62 -1.50 16.64 -9.51
CA LEU A 62 -0.86 17.81 -8.92
C LEU A 62 -0.49 18.86 -9.98
N LEU A 63 0.15 18.42 -11.06
CA LEU A 63 0.52 19.30 -12.17
C LEU A 63 -0.72 19.91 -12.83
N LEU A 64 -1.77 19.11 -13.03
CA LEU A 64 -3.06 19.59 -13.55
C LEU A 64 -3.73 20.58 -12.59
N GLY A 65 -3.72 20.29 -11.29
CA GLY A 65 -4.23 21.16 -10.24
C GLY A 65 -3.51 22.52 -10.22
N TYR A 66 -2.19 22.51 -10.39
CA TYR A 66 -1.37 23.72 -10.51
C TYR A 66 -1.67 24.51 -11.79
N TRP A 67 -1.86 23.82 -12.92
CA TRP A 67 -2.25 24.47 -14.16
C TRP A 67 -3.65 25.12 -14.07
N LEU A 68 -4.61 24.44 -13.45
CA LEU A 68 -5.97 24.96 -13.26
C LEU A 68 -6.03 26.21 -12.38
N ILE A 69 -5.23 26.26 -11.31
CA ILE A 69 -5.18 27.47 -10.46
C ILE A 69 -4.50 28.64 -11.16
N LYS A 70 -3.50 28.38 -12.01
CA LYS A 70 -2.93 29.42 -12.90
C LYS A 70 -3.96 29.98 -13.86
N LYS A 71 -4.90 29.16 -14.33
CA LYS A 71 -6.04 29.58 -15.16
C LYS A 71 -7.20 30.17 -14.33
N LYS A 72 -7.03 30.38 -13.02
CA LYS A 72 -8.05 30.88 -12.08
C LYS A 72 -9.32 30.01 -12.04
N ARG A 73 -9.23 28.73 -12.43
CA ARG A 73 -10.36 27.77 -12.41
C ARG A 73 -10.47 27.09 -11.05
N GLU A 74 -10.85 27.85 -10.03
CA GLU A 74 -10.82 27.41 -8.61
C GLU A 74 -11.69 26.19 -8.32
N ARG A 75 -12.91 26.11 -8.88
CA ARG A 75 -13.78 24.95 -8.68
C ARG A 75 -13.14 23.67 -9.22
N ALA A 76 -12.57 23.72 -10.43
CA ALA A 76 -11.90 22.58 -11.03
C ALA A 76 -10.63 22.20 -10.25
N HIS A 77 -9.84 23.19 -9.82
CA HIS A 77 -8.69 22.98 -8.95
C HIS A 77 -9.09 22.23 -7.67
N LYS A 78 -10.15 22.66 -6.97
CA LYS A 78 -10.64 22.00 -5.76
C LYS A 78 -10.93 20.51 -5.99
N TRP A 79 -11.70 20.17 -7.02
CA TRP A 79 -12.04 18.79 -7.32
C TRP A 79 -10.80 17.95 -7.66
N ILE A 80 -9.89 18.47 -8.49
CA ILE A 80 -8.64 17.78 -8.83
C ILE A 80 -7.76 17.57 -7.59
N MET A 81 -7.64 18.55 -6.70
CA MET A 81 -6.84 18.40 -5.48
C MET A 81 -7.45 17.38 -4.51
N LEU A 82 -8.79 17.30 -4.41
CA LEU A 82 -9.47 16.27 -3.61
C LEU A 82 -9.28 14.87 -4.22
N SER A 83 -9.39 14.73 -5.54
CA SER A 83 -9.08 13.48 -6.24
C SER A 83 -7.61 13.06 -6.03
N CYS A 84 -6.68 14.00 -6.13
CA CYS A 84 -5.25 13.77 -5.87
C CYS A 84 -5.01 13.26 -4.45
N PHE A 85 -5.68 13.86 -3.47
CA PHE A 85 -5.63 13.40 -2.08
C PHE A 85 -6.18 11.97 -1.94
N GLY A 86 -7.33 11.68 -2.56
CA GLY A 86 -7.90 10.33 -2.57
C GLY A 86 -6.96 9.28 -3.17
N VAL A 87 -6.31 9.59 -4.30
CA VAL A 87 -5.28 8.72 -4.92
C VAL A 87 -4.09 8.53 -3.98
N SER A 88 -3.66 9.58 -3.28
CA SER A 88 -2.54 9.49 -2.32
C SER A 88 -2.87 8.63 -1.10
N VAL A 89 -4.11 8.71 -0.60
CA VAL A 89 -4.59 7.82 0.47
C VAL A 89 -4.64 6.38 0.00
N LEU A 90 -5.14 6.12 -1.21
CA LEU A 90 -5.16 4.78 -1.78
C LEU A 90 -3.74 4.23 -1.95
N PHE A 91 -2.80 5.03 -2.45
CA PHE A 91 -1.39 4.68 -2.51
C PHE A 91 -0.84 4.29 -1.13
N LEU A 92 -1.11 5.07 -0.09
CA LEU A 92 -0.61 4.79 1.26
C LEU A 92 -1.14 3.45 1.79
N ILE A 93 -2.42 3.15 1.56
CA ILE A 93 -3.03 1.86 1.95
C ILE A 93 -2.33 0.72 1.22
N CYS A 94 -2.19 0.80 -0.11
CA CYS A 94 -1.53 -0.22 -0.91
C CYS A 94 -0.04 -0.39 -0.51
N TYR A 95 0.66 0.69 -0.19
CA TYR A 95 2.05 0.66 0.28
C TYR A 95 2.21 -0.04 1.64
N VAL A 96 1.37 0.30 2.61
CA VAL A 96 1.43 -0.33 3.95
C VAL A 96 1.08 -1.80 3.85
N VAL A 97 0.08 -2.17 3.05
CA VAL A 97 -0.27 -3.57 2.79
C VAL A 97 0.92 -4.31 2.18
N TYR A 98 1.51 -3.79 1.10
CA TYR A 98 2.69 -4.37 0.47
C TYR A 98 3.82 -4.64 1.48
N HIS A 99 4.17 -3.63 2.27
CA HIS A 99 5.25 -3.75 3.25
C HIS A 99 4.95 -4.70 4.41
N ALA A 100 3.68 -4.83 4.80
CA ALA A 100 3.27 -5.77 5.85
C ALA A 100 3.42 -7.24 5.41
N TYR A 101 3.27 -7.54 4.12
CA TYR A 101 3.29 -8.92 3.59
C TYR A 101 4.65 -9.35 3.03
N GLU A 102 5.35 -8.49 2.28
CA GLU A 102 6.60 -8.87 1.60
C GLU A 102 7.88 -8.61 2.42
N GLY A 103 7.79 -7.82 3.50
CA GLY A 103 8.98 -7.34 4.19
C GLY A 103 9.81 -6.39 3.32
N SER A 104 11.06 -6.13 3.69
CA SER A 104 11.95 -5.24 2.92
C SER A 104 12.69 -6.01 1.83
N LYS A 105 12.44 -5.71 0.54
CA LYS A 105 13.29 -6.23 -0.55
C LYS A 105 14.72 -5.71 -0.36
N ARG A 106 15.69 -6.62 -0.29
CA ARG A 106 17.11 -6.26 -0.29
C ARG A 106 17.49 -5.80 -1.71
N PHE A 107 18.10 -4.64 -1.79
CA PHE A 107 18.68 -4.14 -3.04
C PHE A 107 19.82 -5.09 -3.47
N PRO A 108 19.96 -5.41 -4.77
CA PRO A 108 21.02 -6.28 -5.26
C PRO A 108 22.40 -5.80 -4.80
N THR A 109 23.28 -6.71 -4.43
CA THR A 109 24.65 -6.39 -3.96
C THR A 109 25.60 -6.05 -5.10
N ASP A 110 25.23 -6.37 -6.35
CA ASP A 110 26.13 -6.36 -7.51
C ASP A 110 26.10 -5.03 -8.29
N VAL A 111 25.45 -4.00 -7.74
CA VAL A 111 25.38 -2.66 -8.34
C VAL A 111 26.55 -1.77 -7.94
N LEU A 112 26.91 -0.81 -8.80
CA LEU A 112 27.88 0.24 -8.48
C LEU A 112 27.56 0.92 -7.13
N PRO A 113 28.54 1.10 -6.22
CA PRO A 113 28.31 1.70 -4.90
C PRO A 113 27.64 3.09 -4.95
N ALA A 114 27.95 3.88 -5.98
CA ALA A 114 27.36 5.19 -6.19
C ALA A 114 25.84 5.12 -6.43
N VAL A 115 25.38 4.19 -7.27
CA VAL A 115 23.95 3.99 -7.56
C VAL A 115 23.20 3.59 -6.29
N LYS A 116 23.77 2.65 -5.53
CA LYS A 116 23.21 2.18 -4.26
C LYS A 116 23.07 3.33 -3.27
N PHE A 117 24.08 4.19 -3.17
CA PHE A 117 24.02 5.39 -2.33
C PHE A 117 22.90 6.33 -2.76
N PHE A 118 22.79 6.68 -4.05
CA PHE A 118 21.72 7.55 -4.55
C PHE A 118 20.32 6.93 -4.32
N TYR A 119 20.16 5.63 -4.52
CA TYR A 119 18.92 4.92 -4.25
C TYR A 119 18.49 5.07 -2.79
N TYR A 120 19.38 4.75 -1.84
CA TYR A 120 19.05 4.86 -0.41
C TYR A 120 18.85 6.31 0.03
N LEU A 121 19.58 7.26 -0.54
CA LEU A 121 19.40 8.68 -0.25
C LEU A 121 18.01 9.17 -0.69
N ILE A 122 17.62 8.85 -1.93
CA ILE A 122 16.29 9.20 -2.46
C ILE A 122 15.22 8.48 -1.66
N LEU A 123 15.35 7.18 -1.43
CA LEU A 123 14.39 6.37 -0.68
C LEU A 123 14.20 6.90 0.75
N ALA A 124 15.29 7.19 1.46
CA ALA A 124 15.23 7.73 2.81
C ALA A 124 14.52 9.10 2.83
N SER A 125 14.92 10.01 1.92
CA SER A 125 14.27 11.32 1.82
C SER A 125 12.78 11.19 1.46
N HIS A 126 12.43 10.29 0.55
CA HIS A 126 11.06 10.03 0.11
C HIS A 126 10.21 9.56 1.28
N VAL A 127 10.65 8.56 2.04
CA VAL A 127 9.88 8.01 3.17
C VAL A 127 9.67 9.05 4.27
N VAL A 128 10.71 9.82 4.62
CA VAL A 128 10.60 10.89 5.64
C VAL A 128 9.62 11.97 5.19
N LEU A 129 9.72 12.45 3.95
CA LEU A 129 8.80 13.47 3.44
C LEU A 129 7.38 12.91 3.26
N ALA A 130 7.24 11.66 2.81
CA ALA A 130 5.95 10.99 2.65
C ALA A 130 5.19 10.86 3.97
N ALA A 131 5.88 10.69 5.10
CA ALA A 131 5.24 10.70 6.42
C ALA A 131 4.64 12.07 6.79
N VAL A 132 5.23 13.17 6.31
CA VAL A 132 4.78 14.54 6.60
C VAL A 132 3.66 14.99 5.66
N VAL A 133 3.68 14.54 4.40
CA VAL A 133 2.73 14.97 3.34
C VAL A 133 1.25 14.84 3.74
N PRO A 134 0.75 13.73 4.34
CA PRO A 134 -0.65 13.60 4.71
C PRO A 134 -1.14 14.72 5.64
N PHE A 135 -0.35 15.08 6.65
CA PHE A 135 -0.67 16.17 7.59
C PHE A 135 -0.71 17.51 6.87
N LEU A 136 0.26 17.75 5.98
CA LEU A 136 0.37 18.98 5.22
C LEU A 136 -0.78 19.13 4.21
N ALA A 137 -1.12 18.04 3.51
CA ALA A 137 -2.22 17.98 2.55
C ALA A 137 -3.57 18.22 3.24
N LEU A 138 -3.82 17.57 4.38
CA LEU A 138 -5.01 17.79 5.19
C LEU A 138 -5.14 19.25 5.64
N ALA A 139 -4.05 19.86 6.13
CA ALA A 139 -4.06 21.26 6.54
C ALA A 139 -4.35 22.23 5.37
N VAL A 140 -3.75 22.01 4.20
CA VAL A 140 -4.01 22.84 3.00
C VAL A 140 -5.44 22.68 2.51
N ILE A 141 -5.97 21.45 2.49
CA ILE A 141 -7.35 21.17 2.10
C ILE A 141 -8.32 21.81 3.09
N TYR A 142 -8.08 21.67 4.40
CA TYR A 142 -8.89 22.29 5.45
C TYR A 142 -8.97 23.82 5.27
N PHE A 143 -7.84 24.50 5.07
CA PHE A 143 -7.85 25.94 4.80
C PHE A 143 -8.53 26.31 3.48
N GLY A 144 -8.47 25.43 2.47
CA GLY A 144 -9.18 25.61 1.20
C GLY A 144 -10.69 25.46 1.34
N LEU A 145 -11.16 24.54 2.19
CA LEU A 145 -12.60 24.29 2.44
C LEU A 145 -13.23 25.33 3.37
N THR A 146 -12.47 25.85 4.34
CA THR A 146 -12.93 26.88 5.29
C THR A 146 -12.87 28.31 4.72
N GLY A 147 -12.49 28.48 3.45
CA GLY A 147 -12.41 29.80 2.80
C GLY A 147 -11.23 30.67 3.23
N SER A 148 -10.29 30.15 4.02
CA SER A 148 -9.11 30.87 4.52
C SER A 148 -8.01 30.99 3.46
N ARG A 149 -8.27 31.77 2.40
CA ARG A 149 -7.41 31.85 1.20
C ARG A 149 -5.97 32.27 1.46
N ALA A 150 -5.75 33.23 2.37
CA ALA A 150 -4.40 33.67 2.73
C ALA A 150 -3.57 32.55 3.37
N ARG A 151 -4.18 31.77 4.27
CA ARG A 151 -3.53 30.64 4.95
C ARG A 151 -3.31 29.47 3.98
N HIS A 152 -4.33 29.14 3.19
CA HIS A 152 -4.24 28.13 2.13
C HIS A 152 -3.08 28.41 1.19
N THR A 153 -2.98 29.63 0.65
CA THR A 153 -1.93 29.99 -0.30
C THR A 153 -0.54 29.97 0.35
N ARG A 154 -0.41 30.45 1.59
CA ARG A 154 0.86 30.45 2.32
C ARG A 154 1.37 29.03 2.53
N LEU A 155 0.50 28.11 2.95
CA LEU A 155 0.87 26.72 3.20
C LEU A 155 1.06 25.94 1.90
N ALA A 156 0.21 26.16 0.90
CA ALA A 156 0.28 25.50 -0.40
C ALA A 156 1.60 25.74 -1.15
N ARG A 157 2.25 26.91 -0.97
CA ARG A 157 3.58 27.17 -1.56
C ARG A 157 4.66 26.20 -1.10
N TRP A 158 4.55 25.70 0.13
CA TRP A 158 5.45 24.70 0.68
C TRP A 158 4.93 23.29 0.46
N ALA A 159 3.62 23.08 0.65
CA ALA A 159 3.02 21.77 0.52
C ALA A 159 3.07 21.22 -0.91
N PHE A 160 2.84 22.08 -1.91
CA PHE A 160 2.84 21.67 -3.32
C PHE A 160 4.19 21.07 -3.76
N PRO A 161 5.35 21.73 -3.61
CA PRO A 161 6.62 21.16 -4.05
C PRO A 161 7.01 19.91 -3.27
N ILE A 162 6.71 19.84 -1.96
CA ILE A 162 6.99 18.65 -1.15
C ILE A 162 6.12 17.47 -1.62
N TRP A 163 4.83 17.69 -1.83
CA TRP A 163 3.91 16.66 -2.30
C TRP A 163 4.30 16.18 -3.70
N LEU A 164 4.63 17.11 -4.60
CA LEU A 164 5.09 16.77 -5.95
C LEU A 164 6.41 15.99 -5.92
N TYR A 165 7.36 16.38 -5.06
CA TYR A 165 8.62 15.66 -4.89
C TYR A 165 8.39 14.22 -4.47
N VAL A 166 7.55 13.98 -3.46
CA VAL A 166 7.24 12.62 -2.98
C VAL A 166 6.58 11.81 -4.09
N SER A 167 5.56 12.33 -4.77
CA SER A 167 4.89 11.58 -5.83
C SER A 167 5.80 11.26 -7.02
N LEU A 168 6.66 12.21 -7.43
CA LEU A 168 7.61 11.99 -8.52
C LEU A 168 8.70 10.99 -8.15
N THR A 169 9.30 11.14 -6.96
CA THR A 169 10.36 10.23 -6.49
C THR A 169 9.87 8.82 -6.27
N GLY A 170 8.59 8.61 -5.92
CA GLY A 170 7.99 7.27 -5.84
C GLY A 170 8.04 6.52 -7.18
N VAL A 171 7.80 7.23 -8.29
CA VAL A 171 7.93 6.67 -9.65
C VAL A 171 9.40 6.38 -9.98
N VAL A 172 10.31 7.30 -9.65
CA VAL A 172 11.75 7.13 -9.88
C VAL A 172 12.31 5.92 -9.14
N VAL A 173 11.98 5.76 -7.86
CA VAL A 173 12.41 4.61 -7.04
C VAL A 173 11.92 3.30 -7.66
N TYR A 174 10.67 3.26 -8.13
CA TYR A 174 10.14 2.10 -8.83
C TYR A 174 10.91 1.79 -10.13
N PHE A 175 11.17 2.79 -10.98
CA PHE A 175 11.95 2.60 -12.22
C PHE A 175 13.36 2.10 -11.95
N MET A 176 14.03 2.65 -10.92
CA MET A 176 15.34 2.17 -10.50
C MET A 176 15.27 0.70 -10.09
N LEU A 177 14.27 0.30 -9.29
CA LEU A 177 14.20 -1.07 -8.76
C LEU A 177 13.77 -2.12 -9.81
N TYR A 178 12.87 -1.78 -10.73
CA TYR A 178 12.21 -2.76 -11.61
C TYR A 178 12.58 -2.68 -13.10
N HIS A 179 13.24 -1.62 -13.56
CA HIS A 179 13.62 -1.47 -14.98
C HIS A 179 15.11 -1.29 -15.20
N MET A 180 15.86 -0.77 -14.22
CA MET A 180 17.30 -0.53 -14.38
C MET A 180 18.19 -1.65 -13.82
N TYR A 181 17.73 -2.39 -12.81
CA TYR A 181 18.56 -3.37 -12.08
C TYR A 181 17.89 -4.73 -11.92
N VAL A 182 17.05 -5.11 -12.90
CA VAL A 182 16.54 -6.49 -13.10
C VAL A 182 17.45 -7.21 -14.08
#